data_AF-A0A957ULM0-F1
#
_entry.id   AF-A0A957ULM0-F1
#
_cell.length_a   1.000
_cell.length_b   1.000
_cell.length_c   1.000
_cell.angle_alpha   90.00
_cell.angle_beta   90.00
_cell.angle_gamma   90.00
#
_symmetry.space_group_name_H-M   'P 1'
#
loop_
_entity.id
_entity.type
_entity.pdbx_description
1 polymer ?
#
loop_
_entity_poly.entity_id
_entity_poly.type
_entity_poly.pdbx_seq_one_letter_code
_entity_poly.pdbx_strand_id
1 'polypeptide(L)'
;TGADATLMELEVADDYTFTLKFSDPNPLFIYKVGRLTNALYEPGHYMAQFHMDLTDDQAALEAASKEAGFESWDQYYTDRNNWYLNPEKPSVGPWLAKNELSNELFLMERNPYFFAVDADGNQLPYVDNVEHRLFETPDVFNLWIINGEIDFQNRHVGLDSFTLFKENEENGDYQVMIGSSAGHVAIQMNLTTKNEPLREFFNNRDVRVALSLAVDREAMNELIYDGLLTPRQYSPLSKSPQFYEKLSNAYIEYDVDQANSLLDGAGYERGSDGIRVFPGTSDPVSFVIEGTDQPGTQGEQAVLQVIKYYEDVGVKASYKGFERSLYEEHWGANEIEAAWWGGDRTVLPIVAPWIFLGTMIDRPWADAWGKWRNSGDSDPNAEEPPADHWIRDIWAVWDQI
;
A
#
# COMPACT_ATOMS: atom_id res chain seq x y z
N THR A 1 22.10 -11.73 -2.80
CA THR A 1 23.51 -12.04 -3.16
C THR A 1 24.28 -10.73 -3.25
N GLY A 2 24.80 -10.27 -2.12
CA GLY A 2 25.62 -9.06 -2.00
C GLY A 2 26.68 -9.29 -0.93
N ALA A 3 27.63 -8.37 -0.78
CA ALA A 3 28.53 -8.36 0.37
C ALA A 3 27.72 -8.39 1.69
N ASP A 4 28.34 -8.86 2.78
CA ASP A 4 27.71 -8.83 4.09
C ASP A 4 27.16 -7.42 4.39
N ALA A 5 25.92 -7.35 4.88
CA ALA A 5 25.28 -6.09 5.21
C ALA A 5 26.15 -5.32 6.22
N THR A 6 26.85 -4.30 5.73
CA THR A 6 27.76 -3.51 6.54
C THR A 6 27.00 -2.30 7.06
N LEU A 7 26.99 -2.12 8.38
CA LEU A 7 26.36 -0.96 8.99
C LEU A 7 27.07 0.32 8.50
N MET A 8 26.27 1.33 8.19
CA MET A 8 26.77 2.68 7.93
C MET A 8 27.45 3.23 9.18
N GLU A 9 28.62 3.85 9.02
CA GLU A 9 29.33 4.52 10.10
C GLU A 9 28.83 5.96 10.26
N LEU A 10 28.27 6.25 11.44
CA LEU A 10 27.91 7.60 11.85
C LEU A 10 29.08 8.23 12.61
N GLU A 11 29.63 9.31 12.08
CA GLU A 11 30.60 10.17 12.77
C GLU A 11 29.91 11.48 13.15
N VAL A 12 29.73 11.73 14.46
CA VAL A 12 29.20 13.01 14.97
C VAL A 12 30.38 13.90 15.30
N ALA A 13 30.57 14.98 14.53
CA ALA A 13 31.65 15.93 14.75
C ALA A 13 31.32 16.92 15.87
N ASP A 14 30.06 17.37 15.91
CA ASP A 14 29.50 18.27 16.92
C ASP A 14 27.96 18.17 16.93
N ASP A 15 27.31 18.97 17.78
CA ASP A 15 25.86 18.98 18.01
C ASP A 15 25.01 19.20 16.74
N TYR A 16 25.58 19.77 15.67
CA TYR A 16 24.87 20.13 14.44
C TYR A 16 25.49 19.52 13.17
N THR A 17 26.56 18.75 13.31
CA THR A 17 27.34 18.22 12.19
C THR A 17 27.61 16.75 12.37
N PHE A 18 27.12 15.93 11.44
CA PHE A 18 27.43 14.52 11.38
C PHE A 18 27.75 14.09 9.94
N THR A 19 28.49 12.99 9.81
CA THR A 19 28.85 12.35 8.55
C THR A 19 28.36 10.91 8.57
N LEU A 20 27.68 10.50 7.50
CA LEU A 20 27.27 9.11 7.28
C LEU A 20 28.20 8.51 6.22
N LYS A 21 29.02 7.53 6.61
CA LYS A 21 29.95 6.85 5.70
C LYS A 21 29.40 5.48 5.35
N PHE A 22 29.21 5.24 4.07
CA PHE A 22 28.80 3.95 3.54
C PHE A 22 30.02 3.21 3.00
N SER A 23 30.12 1.90 3.26
CA SER A 23 31.15 1.04 2.69
C SER A 23 31.07 0.98 1.16
N ASP A 24 29.84 1.08 0.65
CA ASP A 24 29.50 0.99 -0.77
C ASP A 24 28.72 2.25 -1.21
N PRO A 25 28.75 2.60 -2.51
CA PRO A 25 27.95 3.71 -3.02
C PRO A 25 26.45 3.53 -2.68
N ASN A 26 25.82 4.58 -2.11
CA ASN A 26 24.39 4.59 -1.80
C ASN A 26 23.71 5.84 -2.41
N PRO A 27 23.65 5.94 -3.75
CA PRO A 27 23.19 7.14 -4.44
C PRO A 27 21.71 7.48 -4.18
N LEU A 28 20.91 6.48 -3.77
CA LEU A 28 19.49 6.66 -3.47
C LEU A 28 19.23 7.11 -2.02
N PHE A 29 20.26 7.21 -1.19
CA PHE A 29 20.12 7.54 0.23
C PHE A 29 19.31 8.81 0.46
N ILE A 30 19.63 9.90 -0.25
CA ILE A 30 18.95 11.19 -0.04
C ILE A 30 17.45 11.13 -0.32
N TYR A 31 17.03 10.33 -1.30
CA TYR A 31 15.62 10.14 -1.62
C TYR A 31 14.91 9.27 -0.59
N LYS A 32 15.61 8.28 -0.03
CA LYS A 32 15.10 7.52 1.13
C LYS A 32 14.85 8.49 2.28
N VAL A 33 15.85 9.28 2.67
CA VAL A 33 15.74 10.29 3.74
C VAL A 33 14.61 11.29 3.50
N GLY A 34 14.47 11.81 2.28
CA GLY A 34 13.44 12.80 1.94
C GLY A 34 12.02 12.25 1.91
N ARG A 35 11.84 10.93 1.86
CA ARG A 35 10.53 10.26 1.84
C ARG A 35 10.17 9.61 3.17
N LEU A 36 11.18 9.19 3.92
CA LEU A 36 11.05 8.25 5.01
C LEU A 36 9.99 8.71 6.02
N THR A 37 8.99 7.86 6.21
CA THR A 37 8.04 7.90 7.33
C THR A 37 8.72 7.59 8.66
N ASN A 38 9.88 6.92 8.63
CA ASN A 38 10.76 6.69 9.78
C ASN A 38 11.96 7.62 9.66
N ALA A 39 11.95 8.72 10.42
CA ALA A 39 13.01 9.70 10.39
C ALA A 39 14.40 9.03 10.54
N LEU A 40 15.44 9.65 9.97
CA LEU A 40 16.85 9.25 10.21
C LEU A 40 17.25 9.30 11.70
N TYR A 41 16.39 9.85 12.54
CA TYR A 41 16.62 10.14 13.92
C TYR A 41 15.36 9.83 14.70
N GLU A 42 15.56 9.54 15.98
CA GLU A 42 14.51 9.49 16.99
C GLU A 42 14.93 10.38 18.16
N PRO A 43 14.00 10.86 19.01
CA PRO A 43 14.36 11.67 20.17
C PRO A 43 15.12 10.81 21.20
N GLY A 44 16.43 10.65 21.01
CA GLY A 44 17.26 9.71 21.78
C GLY A 44 17.19 9.89 23.29
N HIS A 45 17.08 11.15 23.77
CA HIS A 45 16.91 11.46 25.19
C HIS A 45 15.64 10.85 25.80
N TYR A 46 14.60 10.64 24.99
CA TYR A 46 13.35 10.01 25.41
C TYR A 46 13.35 8.51 25.06
N MET A 47 13.73 8.13 23.84
CA MET A 47 13.65 6.74 23.37
C MET A 47 14.68 5.81 24.01
N ALA A 48 15.78 6.33 24.59
CA ALA A 48 16.80 5.51 25.25
C ALA A 48 16.24 4.63 26.38
N GLN A 49 15.22 5.10 27.10
CA GLN A 49 14.61 4.33 28.20
C GLN A 49 13.92 3.04 27.73
N PHE A 50 13.55 2.95 26.45
CA PHE A 50 12.89 1.79 25.85
C PHE A 50 13.87 0.87 25.13
N HIS A 51 15.18 1.17 25.13
CA HIS A 51 16.19 0.39 24.42
C HIS A 51 17.11 -0.34 25.39
N MET A 52 17.28 -1.65 25.21
CA MET A 52 17.97 -2.52 26.16
C MET A 52 19.42 -2.08 26.45
N ASP A 53 20.14 -1.61 25.43
CA ASP A 53 21.53 -1.16 25.57
C ASP A 53 21.69 0.28 26.10
N LEU A 54 20.61 1.06 26.15
CA LEU A 54 20.67 2.49 26.50
C LEU A 54 19.95 2.84 27.81
N THR A 55 19.09 1.94 28.30
CA THR A 55 18.39 2.14 29.57
C THR A 55 19.29 1.81 30.76
N ASP A 56 19.13 2.58 31.85
CA ASP A 56 19.82 2.32 33.12
C ASP A 56 19.20 1.14 33.90
N ASP A 57 17.96 0.73 33.56
CA ASP A 57 17.23 -0.34 34.25
C ASP A 57 16.57 -1.32 33.26
N GLN A 58 17.35 -2.31 32.84
CA GLN A 58 16.90 -3.37 31.92
C GLN A 58 15.76 -4.21 32.51
N ALA A 59 15.79 -4.48 33.83
CA ALA A 59 14.77 -5.29 34.48
C ALA A 59 13.42 -4.57 34.52
N ALA A 60 13.42 -3.25 34.75
CA ALA A 60 12.22 -2.43 34.63
C ALA A 60 11.68 -2.39 33.20
N LEU A 61 12.54 -2.28 32.19
CA LEU A 61 12.11 -2.33 30.78
C LEU A 61 11.46 -3.68 30.42
N GLU A 62 12.05 -4.80 30.83
CA GLU A 62 11.46 -6.12 30.61
C GLU A 62 10.10 -6.26 31.31
N ALA A 63 9.99 -5.76 32.54
CA ALA A 63 8.73 -5.78 33.29
C ALA A 63 7.66 -4.91 32.60
N ALA A 64 8.01 -3.69 32.20
CA ALA A 64 7.11 -2.76 31.51
C ALA A 64 6.65 -3.31 30.15
N SER A 65 7.55 -3.93 29.38
CA SER A 65 7.20 -4.54 28.09
C SER A 65 6.16 -5.64 28.26
N LYS A 66 6.34 -6.51 29.26
CA LYS A 66 5.39 -7.59 29.58
C LYS A 66 4.07 -7.07 30.14
N GLU A 67 4.12 -6.07 31.01
CA GLU A 67 2.91 -5.43 31.57
C GLU A 67 2.08 -4.76 30.47
N ALA A 68 2.73 -4.16 29.48
CA ALA A 68 2.09 -3.59 28.29
C ALA A 68 1.63 -4.64 27.26
N GLY A 69 1.85 -5.93 27.52
CA GLY A 69 1.36 -7.03 26.68
C GLY A 69 2.26 -7.42 25.50
N PHE A 70 3.50 -6.92 25.44
CA PHE A 70 4.46 -7.27 24.40
C PHE A 70 5.32 -8.46 24.81
N GLU A 71 5.70 -9.28 23.81
CA GLU A 71 6.54 -10.46 24.03
C GLU A 71 8.02 -10.09 24.22
N SER A 72 8.44 -8.96 23.67
CA SER A 72 9.83 -8.48 23.69
C SER A 72 9.94 -6.96 23.79
N TRP A 73 11.10 -6.49 24.26
CA TRP A 73 11.36 -5.05 24.43
C TRP A 73 11.40 -4.29 23.10
N ASP A 74 11.82 -4.93 22.01
CA ASP A 74 11.91 -4.32 20.68
C ASP A 74 10.52 -4.10 20.04
N GLN A 75 9.57 -4.99 20.31
CA GLN A 75 8.16 -4.75 19.98
C GLN A 75 7.62 -3.55 20.77
N TYR A 76 7.90 -3.51 22.08
CA TYR A 76 7.50 -2.38 22.93
C TYR A 76 8.17 -1.07 22.49
N TYR A 77 9.46 -1.10 22.14
CA TYR A 77 10.18 0.05 21.59
C TYR A 77 9.50 0.57 20.32
N THR A 78 9.15 -0.32 19.39
CA THR A 78 8.49 0.04 18.12
C THR A 78 7.14 0.71 18.38
N ASP A 79 6.35 0.14 19.28
CA ASP A 79 5.08 0.70 19.70
C ASP A 79 5.24 2.10 20.34
N ARG A 80 6.17 2.25 21.30
CA ARG A 80 6.48 3.54 21.93
C ARG A 80 7.08 4.56 20.95
N ASN A 81 7.65 4.10 19.84
CA ASN A 81 8.19 4.98 18.80
C ASN A 81 7.11 5.56 17.87
N ASN A 82 5.89 5.01 17.86
CA ASN A 82 4.80 5.52 17.04
C ASN A 82 4.15 6.74 17.70
N TRP A 83 4.37 7.93 17.15
CA TRP A 83 3.91 9.21 17.72
C TRP A 83 2.38 9.31 17.90
N TYR A 84 1.60 8.59 17.08
CA TYR A 84 0.13 8.57 17.16
C TYR A 84 -0.42 7.53 18.16
N LEU A 85 0.45 6.65 18.68
CA LEU A 85 0.16 5.73 19.79
C LEU A 85 0.84 6.16 21.09
N ASN A 86 1.79 7.10 21.03
CA ASN A 86 2.52 7.60 22.18
C ASN A 86 2.58 9.15 22.17
N PRO A 87 1.56 9.82 22.73
CA PRO A 87 1.52 11.28 22.84
C PRO A 87 2.69 11.90 23.62
N GLU A 88 3.34 11.13 24.48
CA GLU A 88 4.49 11.58 25.28
C GLU A 88 5.79 11.62 24.46
N LYS A 89 5.82 11.02 23.26
CA LYS A 89 7.00 11.02 22.39
C LYS A 89 7.27 12.44 21.87
N PRO A 90 8.44 13.04 22.16
CA PRO A 90 8.81 14.33 21.57
C PRO A 90 8.88 14.26 20.05
N SER A 91 8.49 15.35 19.38
CA SER A 91 8.49 15.42 17.91
C SER A 91 8.99 16.78 17.42
N VAL A 92 9.63 16.78 16.25
CA VAL A 92 9.99 17.99 15.50
C VAL A 92 8.95 18.37 14.44
N GLY A 93 7.85 17.63 14.37
CA GLY A 93 6.73 17.91 13.48
C GLY A 93 5.96 19.19 13.88
N PRO A 94 5.15 19.74 12.95
CA PRO A 94 4.40 20.98 13.18
C PRO A 94 3.28 20.88 14.22
N TRP A 95 2.73 19.68 14.44
CA TRP A 95 1.73 19.41 15.49
C TRP A 95 2.14 18.18 16.31
N LEU A 96 1.69 18.14 17.57
CA LEU A 96 1.93 17.11 18.56
C LEU A 96 0.62 16.41 18.91
N ALA A 97 0.60 15.07 18.89
CA ALA A 97 -0.55 14.29 19.34
C ALA A 97 -0.82 14.55 20.83
N LYS A 98 -2.10 14.63 21.19
CA LYS A 98 -2.56 14.85 22.58
C LYS A 98 -3.21 13.62 23.19
N ASN A 99 -3.55 12.65 22.37
CA ASN A 99 -4.15 11.39 22.75
C ASN A 99 -3.81 10.31 21.71
N GLU A 100 -4.24 9.07 21.94
CA GLU A 100 -4.03 7.96 21.02
C GLU A 100 -5.02 7.99 19.84
N LEU A 101 -4.57 7.54 18.68
CA LEU A 101 -5.38 7.45 17.45
C LEU A 101 -6.61 6.53 17.57
N SER A 102 -6.61 5.62 18.54
CA SER A 102 -7.73 4.71 18.83
C SER A 102 -8.97 5.40 19.42
N ASN A 103 -8.84 6.66 19.87
CA ASN A 103 -9.96 7.44 20.38
C ASN A 103 -10.87 7.93 19.23
N GLU A 104 -12.17 8.15 19.53
CA GLU A 104 -13.15 8.65 18.55
C GLU A 104 -12.70 9.98 17.90
N LEU A 105 -12.08 10.84 18.69
CA LEU A 105 -11.40 12.05 18.25
C LEU A 105 -9.91 11.93 18.51
N PHE A 106 -9.09 12.03 17.48
CA PHE A 106 -7.64 12.15 17.59
C PHE A 106 -7.24 13.62 17.47
N LEU A 107 -6.63 14.13 18.53
CA LEU A 107 -6.37 15.55 18.72
C LEU A 107 -4.87 15.85 18.60
N MET A 108 -4.54 16.91 17.88
CA MET A 108 -3.18 17.40 17.73
C MET A 108 -3.14 18.91 17.96
N GLU A 109 -2.14 19.38 18.70
CA GLU A 109 -1.90 20.81 18.97
C GLU A 109 -0.60 21.26 18.31
N ARG A 110 -0.50 22.54 17.95
CA ARG A 110 0.72 23.11 17.38
C ARG A 110 1.94 22.84 18.26
N ASN A 111 3.06 22.53 17.62
CA ASN A 111 4.33 22.37 18.32
C ASN A 111 4.92 23.76 18.60
N PRO A 112 5.01 24.20 19.88
CA PRO A 112 5.56 25.53 20.21
C PRO A 112 7.06 25.66 19.89
N TYR A 113 7.74 24.54 19.62
CA TYR A 113 9.15 24.49 19.25
C TYR A 113 9.36 24.14 17.76
N PHE A 114 8.31 24.22 16.93
CA PHE A 114 8.49 24.00 15.49
C PHE A 114 9.45 25.04 14.90
N PHE A 115 10.40 24.57 14.11
CA PHE A 115 11.56 25.36 13.71
C PHE A 115 11.33 26.24 12.47
N ALA A 116 10.28 25.96 11.68
CA ALA A 116 10.04 26.67 10.43
C ALA A 116 9.29 28.00 10.67
N VAL A 117 9.70 29.03 9.94
CA VAL A 117 9.07 30.35 9.91
C VAL A 117 8.70 30.72 8.48
N ASP A 118 7.67 31.54 8.32
CA ASP A 118 7.39 32.19 7.04
C ASP A 118 8.38 33.33 6.75
N ALA A 119 8.19 34.03 5.62
CA ALA A 119 9.05 35.14 5.23
C ALA A 119 8.94 36.39 6.12
N ASP A 120 7.85 36.54 6.86
CA ASP A 120 7.59 37.66 7.76
C ASP A 120 8.04 37.36 9.21
N GLY A 121 8.51 36.12 9.46
CA GLY A 121 9.00 35.66 10.75
C GLY A 121 7.93 35.05 11.66
N ASN A 122 6.73 34.76 11.14
CA ASN A 122 5.72 34.04 11.91
C ASN A 122 6.13 32.57 12.03
N GLN A 123 6.17 32.06 13.26
CA GLN A 123 6.43 30.65 13.52
C GLN A 123 5.27 29.78 13.03
N LEU A 124 5.57 28.78 12.23
CA LEU A 124 4.59 27.82 11.71
C LEU A 124 4.25 26.74 12.76
N PRO A 125 3.18 25.97 12.58
CA PRO A 125 2.10 26.13 11.58
C PRO A 125 1.18 27.33 11.87
N TYR A 126 0.41 27.76 10.88
CA TYR A 126 -0.65 28.77 11.08
C TYR A 126 -1.86 28.22 11.85
N VAL A 127 -2.18 26.94 11.62
CA VAL A 127 -3.30 26.25 12.27
C VAL A 127 -2.87 25.77 13.64
N ASP A 128 -3.62 26.15 14.67
CA ASP A 128 -3.30 25.81 16.06
C ASP A 128 -3.60 24.36 16.42
N ASN A 129 -4.71 23.80 15.92
CA ASN A 129 -5.18 22.46 16.26
C ASN A 129 -5.60 21.69 15.01
N VAL A 130 -5.33 20.38 15.00
CA VAL A 130 -5.83 19.46 13.99
C VAL A 130 -6.58 18.35 14.70
N GLU A 131 -7.83 18.13 14.30
CA GLU A 131 -8.71 17.13 14.88
C GLU A 131 -9.12 16.14 13.79
N HIS A 132 -9.00 14.85 14.09
CA HIS A 132 -9.51 13.79 13.22
C HIS A 132 -10.65 13.07 13.93
N ARG A 133 -11.79 12.95 13.26
CA ARG A 133 -12.95 12.22 13.76
C ARG A 133 -13.10 10.91 12.99
N LEU A 134 -13.21 9.81 13.72
CA LEU A 134 -13.45 8.50 13.11
C LEU A 134 -14.88 8.41 12.58
N PHE A 135 -15.06 7.97 11.33
CA PHE A 135 -16.37 7.66 10.74
C PHE A 135 -16.51 6.15 10.54
N GLU A 136 -17.75 5.64 10.69
CA GLU A 136 -18.06 4.23 10.47
C GLU A 136 -18.40 3.93 9.01
N THR A 137 -19.06 4.86 8.31
CA THR A 137 -19.51 4.66 6.93
C THR A 137 -19.23 5.87 6.03
N PRO A 138 -19.08 5.66 4.71
CA PRO A 138 -18.92 6.75 3.75
C PRO A 138 -20.07 7.77 3.77
N ASP A 139 -21.31 7.34 4.02
CA ASP A 139 -22.47 8.24 4.07
C ASP A 139 -22.36 9.25 5.22
N VAL A 140 -21.94 8.81 6.41
CA VAL A 140 -21.72 9.70 7.56
C VAL A 140 -20.61 10.70 7.25
N PHE A 141 -19.52 10.23 6.66
CA PHE A 141 -18.41 11.08 6.24
C PHE A 141 -18.83 12.13 5.20
N ASN A 142 -19.61 11.73 4.19
CA ASN A 142 -20.13 12.63 3.16
C ASN A 142 -21.09 13.68 3.74
N LEU A 143 -21.89 13.33 4.76
CA LEU A 143 -22.74 14.28 5.47
C LEU A 143 -21.92 15.37 6.17
N TRP A 144 -20.80 15.01 6.82
CA TRP A 144 -19.91 15.99 7.44
C TRP A 144 -19.32 16.95 6.41
N ILE A 145 -18.96 16.46 5.22
CA ILE A 145 -18.47 17.32 4.13
C ILE A 145 -19.55 18.32 3.71
N ILE A 146 -20.74 17.87 3.33
CA ILE A 146 -21.78 18.79 2.79
C ILE A 146 -22.29 19.80 3.84
N ASN A 147 -22.17 19.48 5.13
CA ASN A 147 -22.50 20.39 6.23
C ASN A 147 -21.39 21.40 6.54
N GLY A 148 -20.22 21.32 5.90
CA GLY A 148 -19.08 22.18 6.19
C GLY A 148 -18.36 21.84 7.50
N GLU A 149 -18.48 20.60 7.99
CA GLU A 149 -17.84 20.15 9.24
C GLU A 149 -16.37 19.72 9.04
N ILE A 150 -15.85 19.74 7.80
CA ILE A 150 -14.49 19.32 7.45
C ILE A 150 -13.76 20.46 6.72
N ASP A 151 -12.70 20.98 7.31
CA ASP A 151 -11.93 22.11 6.76
C ASP A 151 -11.09 21.74 5.53
N PHE A 152 -10.48 20.55 5.54
CA PHE A 152 -9.68 20.05 4.42
C PHE A 152 -9.61 18.53 4.46
N GLN A 153 -9.92 17.88 3.34
CA GLN A 153 -9.80 16.43 3.24
C GLN A 153 -9.65 16.01 1.77
N ASN A 154 -8.78 15.03 1.55
CA ASN A 154 -8.67 14.32 0.27
C ASN A 154 -8.87 12.81 0.47
N ARG A 155 -8.36 12.27 1.57
CA ARG A 155 -8.47 10.86 1.89
C ARG A 155 -9.94 10.47 2.07
N HIS A 156 -10.36 9.37 1.46
CA HIS A 156 -11.74 8.85 1.44
C HIS A 156 -12.77 9.71 0.70
N VAL A 157 -12.39 10.85 0.13
CA VAL A 157 -13.27 11.67 -0.72
C VAL A 157 -13.34 11.04 -2.11
N GLY A 158 -14.45 10.37 -2.41
CA GLY A 158 -14.68 9.64 -3.67
C GLY A 158 -15.12 10.54 -4.83
N LEU A 159 -14.90 10.06 -6.06
CA LEU A 159 -15.35 10.75 -7.29
C LEU A 159 -16.86 10.60 -7.52
N ASP A 160 -17.47 9.50 -7.08
CA ASP A 160 -18.93 9.27 -7.07
C ASP A 160 -19.71 10.40 -6.39
N SER A 161 -19.13 11.00 -5.37
CA SER A 161 -19.74 12.07 -4.58
C SER A 161 -19.46 13.46 -5.15
N PHE A 162 -18.77 13.58 -6.30
CA PHE A 162 -18.37 14.85 -6.89
C PHE A 162 -19.55 15.81 -7.09
N THR A 163 -20.63 15.36 -7.74
CA THR A 163 -21.82 16.19 -7.98
C THR A 163 -22.46 16.62 -6.67
N LEU A 164 -22.62 15.70 -5.71
CA LEU A 164 -23.16 15.99 -4.38
C LEU A 164 -22.36 17.09 -3.69
N PHE A 165 -21.03 16.97 -3.67
CA PHE A 165 -20.18 17.98 -3.04
C PHE A 165 -20.23 19.29 -3.81
N LYS A 166 -20.25 19.25 -5.14
CA LYS A 166 -20.28 20.47 -5.97
C LYS A 166 -21.58 21.26 -5.79
N GLU A 167 -22.72 20.58 -5.70
CA GLU A 167 -24.02 21.21 -5.48
C GLU A 167 -24.17 21.81 -4.06
N ASN A 168 -23.35 21.37 -3.10
CA ASN A 168 -23.39 21.84 -1.71
C ASN A 168 -22.23 22.79 -1.32
N GLU A 169 -21.38 23.20 -2.26
CA GLU A 169 -20.27 24.15 -1.98
C GLU A 169 -20.75 25.44 -1.30
N GLU A 170 -21.86 26.03 -1.78
CA GLU A 170 -22.42 27.26 -1.21
C GLU A 170 -23.03 27.02 0.18
N ASN A 171 -23.67 25.87 0.39
CA ASN A 171 -24.32 25.55 1.67
C ASN A 171 -23.30 25.20 2.76
N GLY A 172 -22.25 24.46 2.41
CA GLY A 172 -21.20 24.01 3.33
C GLY A 172 -19.98 24.92 3.41
N ASP A 173 -19.96 26.04 2.68
CA ASP A 173 -18.85 27.02 2.63
C ASP A 173 -17.48 26.37 2.32
N TYR A 174 -17.42 25.52 1.30
CA TYR A 174 -16.18 24.86 0.87
C TYR A 174 -16.01 24.89 -0.65
N GLN A 175 -14.84 24.44 -1.11
CA GLN A 175 -14.55 24.27 -2.54
C GLN A 175 -14.10 22.84 -2.83
N VAL A 176 -14.69 22.23 -3.85
CA VAL A 176 -14.30 20.94 -4.41
C VAL A 176 -13.17 21.15 -5.40
N MET A 177 -12.05 20.48 -5.16
CA MET A 177 -10.89 20.47 -6.04
C MET A 177 -10.64 19.07 -6.59
N ILE A 178 -10.45 18.96 -7.91
CA ILE A 178 -10.05 17.71 -8.54
C ILE A 178 -8.52 17.58 -8.46
N GLY A 179 -8.05 16.60 -7.68
CA GLY A 179 -6.64 16.28 -7.54
C GLY A 179 -6.13 15.33 -8.62
N SER A 180 -4.82 15.39 -8.92
CA SER A 180 -4.14 14.35 -9.69
C SER A 180 -3.70 13.22 -8.77
N SER A 181 -4.10 11.99 -9.07
CA SER A 181 -3.62 10.80 -8.36
C SER A 181 -2.48 10.11 -9.12
N ALA A 182 -1.60 9.46 -8.37
CA ALA A 182 -0.63 8.50 -8.92
C ALA A 182 -1.00 7.05 -8.60
N GLY A 183 -2.18 6.85 -8.02
CA GLY A 183 -2.79 5.55 -7.80
C GLY A 183 -3.39 4.98 -9.08
N HIS A 184 -3.42 3.66 -9.14
CA HIS A 184 -4.07 2.84 -10.14
C HIS A 184 -5.08 1.98 -9.41
N VAL A 185 -6.21 1.71 -10.04
CA VAL A 185 -7.15 0.68 -9.62
C VAL A 185 -6.77 -0.60 -10.37
N ALA A 186 -6.48 -1.69 -9.64
CA ALA A 186 -6.02 -2.93 -10.22
C ALA A 186 -6.20 -4.13 -9.28
N ILE A 187 -6.17 -5.32 -9.85
CA ILE A 187 -6.07 -6.60 -9.13
C ILE A 187 -4.60 -6.99 -9.01
N GLN A 188 -4.21 -7.46 -7.83
CA GLN A 188 -2.94 -8.13 -7.56
C GLN A 188 -3.22 -9.62 -7.41
N MET A 189 -2.81 -10.42 -8.40
CA MET A 189 -2.89 -11.89 -8.28
C MET A 189 -1.72 -12.38 -7.45
N ASN A 190 -1.96 -13.13 -6.39
CA ASN A 190 -0.89 -13.61 -5.53
C ASN A 190 -0.17 -14.81 -6.19
N LEU A 191 1.00 -14.57 -6.76
CA LEU A 191 1.86 -15.59 -7.35
C LEU A 191 2.41 -16.59 -6.31
N THR A 192 2.18 -16.32 -5.03
CA THR A 192 2.59 -17.14 -3.89
C THR A 192 1.41 -17.60 -3.04
N THR A 193 0.18 -17.54 -3.55
CA THR A 193 -1.00 -18.05 -2.82
C THR A 193 -0.78 -19.48 -2.32
N LYS A 194 -1.26 -19.82 -1.13
CA LYS A 194 -1.17 -21.16 -0.53
C LYS A 194 -2.00 -22.21 -1.30
N ASN A 195 -2.92 -21.77 -2.16
CA ASN A 195 -3.72 -22.64 -3.02
C ASN A 195 -2.89 -23.06 -4.25
N GLU A 196 -2.34 -24.29 -4.24
CA GLU A 196 -1.41 -24.77 -5.27
C GLU A 196 -1.96 -24.70 -6.71
N PRO A 197 -3.18 -25.18 -7.03
CA PRO A 197 -3.77 -25.01 -8.37
C PRO A 197 -3.88 -23.55 -8.82
N LEU A 198 -4.28 -22.64 -7.91
CA LEU A 198 -4.33 -21.21 -8.23
C LEU A 198 -2.94 -20.60 -8.37
N ARG A 199 -1.96 -21.06 -7.59
CA ARG A 199 -0.56 -20.63 -7.71
C ARG A 199 -0.04 -20.96 -9.11
N GLU A 200 -0.30 -22.15 -9.62
CA GLU A 200 0.05 -22.53 -11.01
C GLU A 200 -0.67 -21.65 -12.03
N PHE A 201 -1.98 -21.44 -11.86
CA PHE A 201 -2.80 -20.57 -12.71
C PHE A 201 -2.25 -19.14 -12.78
N PHE A 202 -1.98 -18.50 -11.64
CA PHE A 202 -1.46 -17.14 -11.60
C PHE A 202 -0.01 -17.03 -12.08
N ASN A 203 0.82 -18.06 -11.90
CA ASN A 203 2.19 -18.05 -12.41
C ASN A 203 2.28 -18.20 -13.93
N ASN A 204 1.26 -18.76 -14.58
CA ASN A 204 1.20 -18.80 -16.04
C ASN A 204 1.03 -17.40 -16.63
N ARG A 205 1.99 -16.97 -17.45
CA ARG A 205 1.99 -15.64 -18.08
C ARG A 205 0.79 -15.43 -19.01
N ASP A 206 0.42 -16.45 -19.77
CA ASP A 206 -0.66 -16.35 -20.76
C ASP A 206 -2.02 -16.25 -20.06
N VAL A 207 -2.17 -16.88 -18.89
CA VAL A 207 -3.33 -16.65 -18.00
C VAL A 207 -3.42 -15.19 -17.57
N ARG A 208 -2.33 -14.59 -17.07
CA ARG A 208 -2.35 -13.18 -16.63
C ARG A 208 -2.66 -12.22 -17.79
N VAL A 209 -2.13 -12.51 -18.98
CA VAL A 209 -2.44 -11.75 -20.19
C VAL A 209 -3.91 -11.91 -20.58
N ALA A 210 -4.44 -13.14 -20.56
CA ALA A 210 -5.84 -13.40 -20.86
C ALA A 210 -6.79 -12.65 -19.93
N LEU A 211 -6.53 -12.69 -18.62
CA LEU A 211 -7.34 -11.96 -17.63
C LEU A 211 -7.23 -10.44 -17.85
N SER A 212 -6.07 -9.94 -18.27
CA SER A 212 -5.93 -8.53 -18.64
C SER A 212 -6.77 -8.16 -19.86
N LEU A 213 -6.75 -8.99 -20.91
CA LEU A 213 -7.51 -8.77 -22.16
C LEU A 213 -9.02 -8.96 -21.99
N ALA A 214 -9.45 -9.69 -20.96
CA ALA A 214 -10.86 -9.87 -20.65
C ALA A 214 -11.51 -8.58 -20.12
N VAL A 215 -10.74 -7.60 -19.62
CA VAL A 215 -11.28 -6.42 -18.95
C VAL A 215 -11.42 -5.24 -19.91
N ASP A 216 -12.66 -4.81 -20.16
CA ASP A 216 -12.96 -3.58 -20.90
C ASP A 216 -12.75 -2.34 -20.00
N ARG A 217 -11.50 -1.86 -19.99
CA ARG A 217 -11.09 -0.71 -19.18
C ARG A 217 -11.74 0.60 -19.62
N GLU A 218 -12.03 0.76 -20.91
CA GLU A 218 -12.70 1.96 -21.43
C GLU A 218 -14.15 1.99 -20.95
N ALA A 219 -14.88 0.88 -21.09
CA ALA A 219 -16.25 0.79 -20.58
C ALA A 219 -16.30 0.99 -19.05
N MET A 220 -15.36 0.41 -18.30
CA MET A 220 -15.28 0.66 -16.85
C MET A 220 -15.01 2.13 -16.52
N ASN A 221 -14.11 2.78 -17.25
CA ASN A 221 -13.79 4.19 -17.03
C ASN A 221 -15.02 5.09 -17.24
N GLU A 222 -15.74 4.87 -18.34
CA GLU A 222 -16.94 5.65 -18.67
C GLU A 222 -18.10 5.37 -17.70
N LEU A 223 -18.34 4.10 -17.35
CA LEU A 223 -19.53 3.71 -16.59
C LEU A 223 -19.39 3.89 -15.07
N ILE A 224 -18.16 3.78 -14.54
CA ILE A 224 -17.93 3.77 -13.08
C ILE A 224 -17.22 5.05 -12.64
N TYR A 225 -16.34 5.60 -13.47
CA TYR A 225 -15.47 6.72 -13.11
C TYR A 225 -15.72 7.98 -13.93
N ASP A 226 -16.82 8.05 -14.67
CA ASP A 226 -17.25 9.20 -15.48
C ASP A 226 -16.16 9.71 -16.44
N GLY A 227 -15.31 8.80 -16.94
CA GLY A 227 -14.21 9.11 -17.85
C GLY A 227 -13.01 9.82 -17.19
N LEU A 228 -12.98 9.92 -15.85
CA LEU A 228 -11.96 10.67 -15.11
C LEU A 228 -10.66 9.90 -14.85
N LEU A 229 -10.65 8.57 -15.07
CA LEU A 229 -9.43 7.76 -15.03
C LEU A 229 -8.83 7.61 -16.43
N THR A 230 -7.70 6.90 -16.50
CA THR A 230 -7.01 6.59 -17.76
C THR A 230 -6.77 5.08 -17.83
N PRO A 231 -7.33 4.37 -18.83
CA PRO A 231 -7.02 2.98 -19.09
C PRO A 231 -5.53 2.75 -19.34
N ARG A 232 -4.91 1.90 -18.52
CA ARG A 232 -3.48 1.55 -18.59
C ARG A 232 -3.14 0.36 -17.71
N GLN A 233 -1.92 -0.17 -17.86
CA GLN A 233 -1.30 -1.04 -16.88
C GLN A 233 -0.70 -0.26 -15.72
N TYR A 234 -0.60 -0.93 -14.57
CA TYR A 234 0.23 -0.47 -13.47
C TYR A 234 1.69 -0.35 -13.92
N SER A 235 2.15 0.90 -13.96
CA SER A 235 3.45 1.29 -14.54
C SER A 235 3.79 2.69 -14.05
N PRO A 236 5.06 3.13 -14.18
CA PRO A 236 5.39 4.53 -13.92
C PRO A 236 4.53 5.47 -14.79
N LEU A 237 4.11 6.62 -14.27
CA LEU A 237 3.25 7.56 -15.02
C LEU A 237 4.05 8.28 -16.09
N SER A 238 3.38 8.94 -17.05
CA SER A 238 4.03 9.79 -18.06
C SER A 238 4.84 10.95 -17.48
N LYS A 239 4.55 11.35 -16.23
CA LYS A 239 5.32 12.36 -15.47
C LYS A 239 6.60 11.79 -14.84
N SER A 240 6.76 10.46 -14.83
CA SER A 240 7.93 9.79 -14.25
C SER A 240 9.10 9.79 -15.24
N PRO A 241 10.35 10.01 -14.79
CA PRO A 241 11.52 9.77 -15.64
C PRO A 241 11.70 8.28 -15.97
N GLN A 242 11.03 7.36 -15.26
CA GLN A 242 11.00 5.93 -15.54
C GLN A 242 9.79 5.51 -16.40
N PHE A 243 9.07 6.47 -17.00
CA PHE A 243 7.94 6.15 -17.89
C PHE A 243 8.38 5.27 -19.05
N TYR A 244 7.61 4.21 -19.29
CA TYR A 244 7.76 3.41 -20.49
C TYR A 244 6.39 3.09 -21.09
N GLU A 245 6.08 3.79 -22.18
CA GLU A 245 4.78 3.75 -22.84
C GLU A 245 4.38 2.32 -23.24
N LYS A 246 5.31 1.53 -23.78
CA LYS A 246 5.04 0.15 -24.18
C LYS A 246 4.51 -0.71 -23.03
N LEU A 247 5.07 -0.58 -21.83
CA LEU A 247 4.58 -1.33 -20.67
C LEU A 247 3.29 -0.75 -20.11
N SER A 248 3.10 0.57 -20.22
CA SER A 248 1.86 1.23 -19.80
C SER A 248 0.65 0.79 -20.62
N ASN A 249 0.87 0.41 -21.88
CA ASN A 249 -0.16 -0.05 -22.82
C ASN A 249 -0.11 -1.57 -23.08
N ALA A 250 0.59 -2.35 -22.25
CA ALA A 250 0.72 -3.78 -22.49
C ALA A 250 -0.59 -4.53 -22.14
N TYR A 251 -1.21 -5.20 -23.12
CA TYR A 251 -2.37 -6.09 -22.91
C TYR A 251 -3.56 -5.38 -22.26
N ILE A 252 -3.83 -4.14 -22.68
CA ILE A 252 -4.93 -3.33 -22.17
C ILE A 252 -6.14 -3.31 -23.12
N GLU A 253 -5.98 -3.91 -24.30
CA GLU A 253 -7.06 -4.10 -25.26
C GLU A 253 -8.15 -5.01 -24.68
N TYR A 254 -9.41 -4.77 -25.05
CA TYR A 254 -10.52 -5.67 -24.73
C TYR A 254 -10.68 -6.70 -25.87
N ASP A 255 -10.18 -7.92 -25.66
CA ASP A 255 -10.21 -9.00 -26.64
C ASP A 255 -10.54 -10.34 -25.95
N VAL A 256 -11.84 -10.60 -25.82
CA VAL A 256 -12.40 -11.80 -25.19
C VAL A 256 -12.02 -13.08 -25.96
N ASP A 257 -11.93 -13.00 -27.29
CA ASP A 257 -11.59 -14.16 -28.13
C ASP A 257 -10.12 -14.54 -27.92
N GLN A 258 -9.22 -13.56 -27.92
CA GLN A 258 -7.81 -13.79 -27.62
C GLN A 258 -7.62 -14.28 -26.18
N ALA A 259 -8.35 -13.72 -25.21
CA ALA A 259 -8.32 -14.19 -23.83
C ALA A 259 -8.74 -15.67 -23.73
N ASN A 260 -9.82 -16.08 -24.39
CA ASN A 260 -10.23 -17.48 -24.44
C ASN A 260 -9.17 -18.37 -25.09
N SER A 261 -8.59 -17.95 -26.22
CA SER A 261 -7.55 -18.70 -26.91
C SER A 261 -6.29 -18.91 -26.05
N LEU A 262 -5.91 -17.92 -25.24
CA LEU A 262 -4.76 -18.02 -24.34
C LEU A 262 -5.04 -18.98 -23.18
N LEU A 263 -6.24 -18.93 -22.60
CA LEU A 263 -6.67 -19.85 -21.54
C LEU A 263 -6.80 -21.29 -22.05
N ASP A 264 -7.32 -21.50 -23.27
CA ASP A 264 -7.37 -22.80 -23.93
C ASP A 264 -5.96 -23.35 -24.18
N GLY A 265 -5.06 -22.51 -24.73
CA GLY A 265 -3.66 -22.86 -24.97
C GLY A 265 -2.87 -23.18 -23.70
N ALA A 266 -3.26 -22.59 -22.58
CA ALA A 266 -2.72 -22.87 -21.25
C ALA A 266 -3.34 -24.13 -20.59
N GLY A 267 -4.31 -24.78 -21.22
CA GLY A 267 -4.90 -26.06 -20.79
C GLY A 267 -6.13 -25.95 -19.88
N TYR A 268 -6.73 -24.77 -19.73
CA TYR A 268 -7.87 -24.54 -18.84
C TYR A 268 -9.20 -24.71 -19.58
N GLU A 269 -9.60 -25.92 -19.94
CA GLU A 269 -10.82 -26.16 -20.73
C GLU A 269 -12.12 -25.77 -20.00
N ARG A 270 -13.15 -25.34 -20.73
CA ARG A 270 -14.48 -25.09 -20.17
C ARG A 270 -15.19 -26.39 -19.79
N GLY A 271 -15.71 -26.44 -18.57
CA GLY A 271 -16.66 -27.44 -18.09
C GLY A 271 -18.05 -27.29 -18.71
N SER A 272 -18.96 -28.17 -18.31
CA SER A 272 -20.34 -28.21 -18.84
C SER A 272 -21.21 -27.01 -18.46
N ASP A 273 -20.84 -26.29 -17.40
CA ASP A 273 -21.47 -25.06 -16.95
C ASP A 273 -20.83 -23.80 -17.58
N GLY A 274 -19.84 -23.98 -18.46
CA GLY A 274 -19.11 -22.90 -19.11
C GLY A 274 -17.95 -22.33 -18.29
N ILE A 275 -17.74 -22.80 -17.04
CA ILE A 275 -16.61 -22.40 -16.20
C ILE A 275 -15.43 -23.31 -16.48
N ARG A 276 -14.23 -22.72 -16.62
CA ARG A 276 -12.99 -23.45 -16.84
C ARG A 276 -12.64 -24.29 -15.63
N VAL A 277 -12.04 -25.45 -15.86
CA VAL A 277 -11.55 -26.33 -14.78
C VAL A 277 -10.03 -26.31 -14.72
N PHE A 278 -9.47 -26.63 -13.55
CA PHE A 278 -8.02 -26.83 -13.44
C PHE A 278 -7.57 -28.03 -14.29
N PRO A 279 -6.41 -27.98 -14.96
CA PRO A 279 -5.93 -29.06 -15.79
C PRO A 279 -5.87 -30.40 -15.03
N GLY A 280 -6.46 -31.43 -15.62
CA GLY A 280 -6.48 -32.78 -15.02
C GLY A 280 -7.48 -32.98 -13.87
N THR A 281 -8.33 -32.00 -13.55
CA THR A 281 -9.36 -32.11 -12.52
C THR A 281 -10.75 -31.78 -13.09
N SER A 282 -11.78 -31.90 -12.25
CA SER A 282 -13.13 -31.38 -12.50
C SER A 282 -13.43 -30.13 -11.69
N ASP A 283 -12.43 -29.60 -10.98
CA ASP A 283 -12.61 -28.49 -10.05
C ASP A 283 -12.58 -27.18 -10.84
N PRO A 284 -13.55 -26.27 -10.62
CA PRO A 284 -13.61 -25.01 -11.35
C PRO A 284 -12.46 -24.08 -10.97
N VAL A 285 -11.94 -23.34 -11.94
CA VAL A 285 -11.05 -22.20 -11.71
C VAL A 285 -11.85 -21.12 -11.01
N SER A 286 -11.61 -20.96 -9.71
CA SER A 286 -12.30 -20.02 -8.83
C SER A 286 -11.36 -19.45 -7.79
N PHE A 287 -11.47 -18.15 -7.51
CA PHE A 287 -10.71 -17.50 -6.44
C PHE A 287 -11.48 -16.36 -5.76
N VAL A 288 -11.03 -15.97 -4.57
CA VAL A 288 -11.54 -14.82 -3.82
C VAL A 288 -10.60 -13.63 -4.03
N ILE A 289 -11.20 -12.48 -4.33
CA ILE A 289 -10.55 -11.19 -4.37
C ILE A 289 -10.86 -10.47 -3.06
N GLU A 290 -9.82 -10.06 -2.33
CA GLU A 290 -9.97 -9.34 -1.06
C GLU A 290 -9.57 -7.88 -1.19
N GLY A 291 -10.24 -6.99 -0.47
CA GLY A 291 -9.91 -5.56 -0.45
C GLY A 291 -10.54 -4.86 0.73
N THR A 292 -10.54 -3.52 0.71
CA THR A 292 -11.21 -2.70 1.75
C THR A 292 -12.38 -1.89 1.23
N ASP A 293 -12.63 -1.91 -0.08
CA ASP A 293 -13.81 -1.26 -0.67
C ASP A 293 -15.09 -1.90 -0.12
N GLN A 294 -15.96 -1.06 0.43
CA GLN A 294 -17.20 -1.46 1.10
C GLN A 294 -18.38 -1.48 0.13
N PRO A 295 -19.50 -2.15 0.50
CA PRO A 295 -20.71 -2.15 -0.29
C PRO A 295 -21.17 -0.75 -0.71
N GLY A 296 -21.43 -0.59 -2.01
CA GLY A 296 -21.92 0.66 -2.62
C GLY A 296 -20.84 1.61 -3.12
N THR A 297 -19.56 1.37 -2.83
CA THR A 297 -18.45 2.22 -3.30
C THR A 297 -18.14 1.98 -4.80
N GLN A 298 -17.57 2.98 -5.49
CA GLN A 298 -17.06 2.80 -6.86
C GLN A 298 -16.02 1.67 -6.97
N GLY A 299 -15.18 1.50 -5.95
CA GLY A 299 -14.18 0.42 -5.91
C GLY A 299 -14.83 -0.97 -5.91
N GLU A 300 -15.90 -1.16 -5.12
CA GLU A 300 -16.68 -2.41 -5.14
C GLU A 300 -17.34 -2.62 -6.52
N GLN A 301 -17.96 -1.59 -7.09
CA GLN A 301 -18.58 -1.69 -8.41
C GLN A 301 -17.56 -2.10 -9.48
N ALA A 302 -16.34 -1.55 -9.40
CA ALA A 302 -15.27 -1.86 -10.33
C ALA A 302 -14.78 -3.31 -10.22
N VAL A 303 -14.55 -3.83 -9.01
CA VAL A 303 -14.13 -5.24 -8.85
C VAL A 303 -15.25 -6.20 -9.27
N LEU A 304 -16.50 -5.90 -8.97
CA LEU A 304 -17.65 -6.71 -9.41
C LEU A 304 -17.79 -6.70 -10.95
N GLN A 305 -17.48 -5.58 -11.60
CA GLN A 305 -17.48 -5.52 -13.06
C GLN A 305 -16.32 -6.34 -13.66
N VAL A 306 -15.14 -6.33 -13.05
CA VAL A 306 -14.02 -7.21 -13.46
C VAL A 306 -14.38 -8.68 -13.29
N ILE A 307 -15.07 -9.05 -12.20
CA ILE A 307 -15.54 -10.43 -11.99
C ILE A 307 -16.46 -10.90 -13.13
N LYS A 308 -17.37 -10.04 -13.60
CA LYS A 308 -18.23 -10.38 -14.76
C LYS A 308 -17.42 -10.60 -16.03
N TYR A 309 -16.41 -9.77 -16.28
CA TYR A 309 -15.50 -9.97 -17.42
C TYR A 309 -14.68 -11.26 -17.32
N TYR A 310 -14.29 -11.67 -16.11
CA TYR A 310 -13.66 -12.97 -15.91
C TYR A 310 -14.64 -14.12 -16.18
N GLU A 311 -15.91 -13.99 -15.80
CA GLU A 311 -16.95 -14.97 -16.07
C GLU A 311 -17.17 -15.15 -17.60
N ASP A 312 -17.10 -14.08 -18.39
CA ASP A 312 -17.21 -14.13 -19.86
C ASP A 312 -16.12 -15.02 -20.49
N VAL A 313 -14.93 -15.08 -19.89
CA VAL A 313 -13.84 -15.99 -20.29
C VAL A 313 -13.82 -17.30 -19.51
N GLY A 314 -14.85 -17.58 -18.70
CA GLY A 314 -15.04 -18.82 -17.97
C GLY A 314 -14.22 -18.92 -16.68
N VAL A 315 -13.79 -17.81 -16.08
CA VAL A 315 -13.04 -17.79 -14.83
C VAL A 315 -13.95 -17.24 -13.73
N LYS A 316 -14.14 -18.01 -12.66
CA LYS A 316 -14.99 -17.60 -11.55
C LYS A 316 -14.19 -16.78 -10.53
N ALA A 317 -14.77 -15.72 -10.02
CA ALA A 317 -14.21 -14.97 -8.90
C ALA A 317 -15.32 -14.41 -8.01
N SER A 318 -14.97 -14.03 -6.79
CA SER A 318 -15.86 -13.32 -5.86
C SER A 318 -15.08 -12.23 -5.14
N TYR A 319 -15.75 -11.18 -4.68
CA TYR A 319 -15.12 -10.10 -3.91
C TYR A 319 -15.57 -10.11 -2.45
N LYS A 320 -14.64 -9.85 -1.53
CA LYS A 320 -14.92 -9.60 -0.11
C LYS A 320 -14.16 -8.37 0.36
N GLY A 321 -14.90 -7.35 0.77
CA GLY A 321 -14.36 -6.20 1.49
C GLY A 321 -14.20 -6.54 2.98
N PHE A 322 -13.04 -6.21 3.54
CA PHE A 322 -12.73 -6.38 4.96
C PHE A 322 -12.42 -5.03 5.60
N GLU A 323 -12.58 -4.95 6.92
CA GLU A 323 -11.98 -3.87 7.70
C GLU A 323 -10.45 -3.95 7.57
N ARG A 324 -9.77 -2.80 7.61
CA ARG A 324 -8.35 -2.68 7.28
C ARG A 324 -7.48 -3.57 8.17
N SER A 325 -7.71 -3.63 9.48
CA SER A 325 -6.89 -4.47 10.38
C SER A 325 -7.03 -5.96 10.06
N LEU A 326 -8.22 -6.43 9.69
CA LEU A 326 -8.43 -7.82 9.29
C LEU A 326 -7.79 -8.13 7.92
N TYR A 327 -7.88 -7.20 6.96
CA TYR A 327 -7.12 -7.32 5.71
C TYR A 327 -5.60 -7.39 5.98
N GLU A 328 -5.12 -6.65 6.99
CA GLU A 328 -3.72 -6.68 7.43
C GLU A 328 -3.28 -8.01 8.02
N GLU A 329 -4.13 -8.65 8.81
CA GLU A 329 -3.90 -10.01 9.29
C GLU A 329 -3.77 -11.01 8.13
N HIS A 330 -4.67 -10.95 7.15
CA HIS A 330 -4.69 -11.90 6.03
C HIS A 330 -3.47 -11.82 5.12
N TRP A 331 -3.02 -10.62 4.72
CA TRP A 331 -1.75 -10.52 3.98
C TRP A 331 -0.56 -10.80 4.88
N GLY A 332 -0.65 -10.51 6.19
CA GLY A 332 0.37 -10.90 7.16
C GLY A 332 0.62 -12.41 7.16
N ALA A 333 -0.44 -13.20 6.97
CA ALA A 333 -0.42 -14.65 6.93
C ALA A 333 -0.31 -15.26 5.52
N ASN A 334 -0.14 -14.47 4.44
CA ASN A 334 -0.18 -14.95 3.05
C ASN A 334 -1.45 -15.78 2.74
N GLU A 335 -2.61 -15.33 3.21
CA GLU A 335 -3.91 -16.01 3.01
C GLU A 335 -4.71 -15.45 1.82
N ILE A 336 -4.30 -14.31 1.29
CA ILE A 336 -4.99 -13.65 0.18
C ILE A 336 -4.67 -14.33 -1.15
N GLU A 337 -5.69 -14.84 -1.86
CA GLU A 337 -5.53 -15.43 -3.21
C GLU A 337 -5.32 -14.36 -4.29
N ALA A 338 -6.13 -13.30 -4.26
CA ALA A 338 -5.93 -12.10 -5.06
C ALA A 338 -6.42 -10.90 -4.26
N ALA A 339 -5.79 -9.73 -4.45
CA ALA A 339 -6.21 -8.50 -3.80
C ALA A 339 -6.78 -7.51 -4.81
N TRP A 340 -7.94 -6.93 -4.50
CA TRP A 340 -8.37 -5.66 -5.06
C TRP A 340 -7.64 -4.54 -4.32
N TRP A 341 -6.37 -4.45 -4.64
CA TRP A 341 -5.52 -3.45 -4.05
C TRP A 341 -4.57 -2.95 -5.12
N GLY A 342 -4.89 -1.78 -5.68
CA GLY A 342 -4.23 -1.26 -6.86
C GLY A 342 -2.74 -0.92 -6.68
N GLY A 343 -2.24 0.06 -7.43
CA GLY A 343 -0.81 0.39 -7.43
C GLY A 343 -0.55 1.88 -7.39
N ASP A 344 0.31 2.33 -6.49
CA ASP A 344 0.70 3.73 -6.34
C ASP A 344 2.23 3.86 -6.54
N ARG A 345 2.87 4.94 -6.05
CA ARG A 345 4.34 5.13 -6.11
C ARG A 345 4.92 5.18 -7.54
N THR A 346 4.10 5.60 -8.50
CA THR A 346 4.41 5.56 -9.94
C THR A 346 5.05 6.83 -10.51
N VAL A 347 5.25 7.88 -9.70
CA VAL A 347 5.95 9.11 -10.13
C VAL A 347 7.47 8.93 -10.06
N LEU A 348 7.98 8.41 -8.94
CA LEU A 348 9.39 8.09 -8.74
C LEU A 348 9.53 6.68 -8.13
N PRO A 349 9.29 5.62 -8.91
CA PRO A 349 9.40 4.23 -8.44
C PRO A 349 10.73 3.91 -7.77
N ILE A 350 11.84 4.50 -8.26
CA ILE A 350 13.18 4.29 -7.70
C ILE A 350 13.30 4.71 -6.23
N VAL A 351 12.40 5.56 -5.73
CA VAL A 351 12.38 6.01 -4.33
C VAL A 351 11.50 5.13 -3.45
N ALA A 352 10.56 4.39 -4.04
CA ALA A 352 9.77 3.37 -3.34
C ALA A 352 9.43 2.22 -4.28
N PRO A 353 10.41 1.34 -4.50
CA PRO A 353 10.31 0.30 -5.52
C PRO A 353 9.50 -0.90 -5.04
N TRP A 354 9.10 -0.93 -3.76
CA TRP A 354 8.65 -2.13 -3.05
C TRP A 354 7.52 -2.89 -3.74
N ILE A 355 6.53 -2.19 -4.33
CA ILE A 355 5.48 -2.85 -5.12
C ILE A 355 6.10 -3.50 -6.36
N PHE A 356 6.97 -2.81 -7.10
CA PHE A 356 7.64 -3.36 -8.29
C PHE A 356 8.59 -4.52 -7.97
N LEU A 357 9.18 -4.54 -6.77
CA LEU A 357 10.03 -5.61 -6.28
C LEU A 357 9.26 -6.77 -5.66
N GLY A 358 7.95 -6.61 -5.45
CA GLY A 358 7.13 -7.60 -4.74
C GLY A 358 7.42 -7.68 -3.25
N THR A 359 8.04 -6.66 -2.66
CA THR A 359 8.41 -6.62 -1.23
C THR A 359 7.45 -5.79 -0.38
N MET A 360 6.45 -5.15 -0.99
CA MET A 360 5.32 -4.52 -0.31
C MET A 360 4.19 -5.52 -0.11
N ILE A 361 4.18 -6.16 1.06
CA ILE A 361 3.33 -7.32 1.36
C ILE A 361 1.83 -6.97 1.48
N ASP A 362 1.48 -5.72 1.78
CA ASP A 362 0.08 -5.26 1.73
C ASP A 362 -0.45 -5.05 0.29
N ARG A 363 0.35 -5.39 -0.73
CA ARG A 363 -0.01 -5.56 -2.16
C ARG A 363 0.44 -6.97 -2.59
N PRO A 364 -0.28 -8.02 -2.20
CA PRO A 364 0.26 -9.38 -2.12
C PRO A 364 0.37 -10.08 -3.50
N TRP A 365 0.99 -9.48 -4.52
CA TRP A 365 1.21 -10.16 -5.81
C TRP A 365 2.38 -11.16 -5.77
N ALA A 366 3.29 -11.03 -4.79
CA ALA A 366 4.44 -11.90 -4.57
C ALA A 366 4.73 -12.07 -3.07
N ASP A 367 3.69 -12.13 -2.25
CA ASP A 367 3.78 -11.94 -0.79
C ASP A 367 4.84 -12.80 -0.10
N ALA A 368 4.81 -14.13 -0.26
CA ALA A 368 5.78 -15.03 0.37
C ALA A 368 7.23 -14.77 -0.08
N TRP A 369 7.42 -14.44 -1.37
CA TRP A 369 8.74 -14.09 -1.92
C TRP A 369 9.22 -12.73 -1.41
N GLY A 370 8.30 -11.78 -1.24
CA GLY A 370 8.53 -10.48 -0.63
C GLY A 370 8.98 -10.60 0.81
N LYS A 371 8.28 -11.43 1.61
CA LYS A 371 8.65 -11.79 2.98
C LYS A 371 10.05 -12.38 3.04
N TRP A 372 10.33 -13.39 2.21
CA TRP A 372 11.66 -13.98 2.12
C TRP A 372 12.73 -12.95 1.75
N ARG A 373 12.43 -12.06 0.80
CA ARG A 373 13.36 -11.00 0.40
C ARG A 373 13.62 -9.98 1.51
N ASN A 374 12.62 -9.70 2.35
CA ASN A 374 12.71 -8.74 3.45
C ASN A 374 13.42 -9.31 4.69
N SER A 375 13.22 -10.59 5.00
CA SER A 375 13.61 -11.16 6.29
C SER A 375 14.30 -12.53 6.21
N GLY A 376 14.54 -13.07 5.02
CA GLY A 376 14.98 -14.45 4.84
C GLY A 376 13.95 -15.42 5.43
N ASP A 377 14.43 -16.46 6.11
CA ASP A 377 13.59 -17.53 6.68
C ASP A 377 13.00 -17.18 8.06
N SER A 378 13.12 -15.93 8.54
CA SER A 378 12.63 -15.56 9.87
C SER A 378 11.11 -15.34 9.93
N ASP A 379 10.45 -15.05 8.80
CA ASP A 379 8.98 -15.00 8.72
C ASP A 379 8.47 -16.41 8.38
N PRO A 380 7.54 -16.98 9.17
CA PRO A 380 7.03 -18.34 8.93
C PRO A 380 6.26 -18.51 7.60
N ASN A 381 5.86 -17.41 6.96
CA ASN A 381 5.21 -17.40 5.65
C ASN A 381 6.19 -17.00 4.52
N ALA A 382 7.49 -16.86 4.80
CA ALA A 382 8.50 -16.61 3.77
C ALA A 382 8.76 -17.86 2.92
N GLU A 383 8.81 -17.67 1.60
CA GLU A 383 9.22 -18.70 0.65
C GLU A 383 10.27 -18.14 -0.31
N GLU A 384 11.37 -18.84 -0.52
CA GLU A 384 12.33 -18.45 -1.55
C GLU A 384 11.75 -18.71 -2.96
N PRO A 385 11.78 -17.75 -3.90
CA PRO A 385 11.25 -17.98 -5.25
C PRO A 385 12.04 -19.06 -6.00
N PRO A 386 11.44 -19.75 -6.98
CA PRO A 386 12.19 -20.69 -7.84
C PRO A 386 13.42 -20.05 -8.47
N ALA A 387 14.50 -20.83 -8.64
CA ALA A 387 15.79 -20.33 -9.11
C ALA A 387 15.74 -19.70 -10.51
N ASP A 388 14.80 -20.12 -11.33
CA ASP A 388 14.55 -19.69 -12.71
C ASP A 388 13.37 -18.71 -12.83
N HIS A 389 12.75 -18.29 -11.73
CA HIS A 389 11.63 -17.36 -11.76
C HIS A 389 12.10 -15.93 -12.09
N TRP A 390 11.41 -15.27 -13.02
CA TRP A 390 11.75 -13.92 -13.54
C TRP A 390 11.78 -12.81 -12.49
N ILE A 391 11.17 -13.01 -11.31
CA ILE A 391 11.29 -12.05 -10.20
C ILE A 391 12.74 -11.88 -9.74
N ARG A 392 13.57 -12.93 -9.89
CA ARG A 392 15.00 -12.86 -9.57
C ARG A 392 15.74 -11.92 -10.51
N ASP A 393 15.31 -11.77 -11.75
CA ASP A 393 15.88 -10.79 -12.70
C ASP A 393 15.56 -9.36 -12.26
N ILE A 394 14.33 -9.11 -11.79
CA ILE A 394 13.94 -7.81 -11.24
C ILE A 394 14.84 -7.46 -10.06
N TRP A 395 15.03 -8.40 -9.13
CA TRP A 395 15.89 -8.20 -7.98
C TRP A 395 17.36 -8.03 -8.35
N ALA A 396 17.88 -8.82 -9.30
CA ALA A 396 19.26 -8.71 -9.75
C ALA A 396 19.55 -7.38 -10.45
N VAL A 397 18.58 -6.82 -11.18
CA VAL A 397 18.67 -5.47 -11.75
C VAL A 397 18.63 -4.42 -10.64
N TRP A 398 17.75 -4.58 -9.65
CA TRP A 398 17.65 -3.66 -8.52
C TRP A 398 18.93 -3.65 -7.67
N ASP A 399 19.56 -4.80 -7.44
CA ASP A 399 20.78 -4.94 -6.65
C ASP A 399 22.02 -4.31 -7.29
N GLN A 400 21.92 -3.85 -8.55
CA GLN A 400 22.97 -3.10 -9.23
C GLN A 400 22.89 -1.58 -9.00
N ILE A 401 21.80 -1.09 -8.39
CA ILE A 401 21.53 0.32 -8.12
C ILE A 401 21.89 0.66 -6.67
#